data_AF-A0A6I9P8H6-F1
#
_entry.id   AF-A0A6I9P8H6-F1
#
_cell.length_a   1.000
_cell.length_b   1.000
_cell.length_c   1.000
_cell.angle_alpha   90.00
_cell.angle_beta   90.00
_cell.angle_gamma   90.00
#
_symmetry.space_group_name_H-M   'P 1'
#
loop_
_entity.id
_entity.type
_entity.pdbx_description
1 polymer ?
#
loop_
_entity_poly.entity_id
_entity_poly.type
_entity_poly.pdbx_seq_one_letter_code
_entity_poly.pdbx_strand_id
1 'polypeptide(L)'
;MSAEELTNQVLFMRNVPPAERDVWMTFEVLEDGQLERPLLPRQKVLEEALQWCKMADPSSAHLVVKKVPKTDLLTSYHSDIMKVGLLRCREEPPKLLQGNKFQERTFQIRENKLLLLKDKKSIKPEKEWSLKNMKIYIGIRRKLKAPSRWGFTVMSDKHQL
;
A
#
# COMPACT_ATOMS: atom_id res chain seq x y z
N MET A 1 -12.96 13.32 -12.16
CA MET A 1 -11.84 13.85 -11.36
C MET A 1 -10.83 12.76 -11.08
N SER A 2 -9.65 12.87 -11.70
CA SER A 2 -8.47 12.06 -11.41
C SER A 2 -7.72 12.57 -10.17
N ALA A 3 -6.78 11.78 -9.65
CA ALA A 3 -5.95 12.18 -8.51
C ALA A 3 -5.04 13.38 -8.86
N GLU A 4 -4.56 13.47 -10.10
CA GLU A 4 -3.80 14.62 -10.58
C GLU A 4 -4.67 15.89 -10.66
N GLU A 5 -5.89 15.78 -11.20
CA GLU A 5 -6.85 16.88 -11.26
C GLU A 5 -7.18 17.41 -9.86
N LEU A 6 -7.44 16.51 -8.90
CA LEU A 6 -7.69 16.89 -7.51
C LEU A 6 -6.48 17.60 -6.89
N THR A 7 -5.28 17.03 -7.09
CA THR A 7 -4.04 17.61 -6.55
C THR A 7 -3.87 19.05 -7.05
N ASN A 8 -3.98 19.26 -8.37
CA ASN A 8 -3.84 20.57 -8.98
C ASN A 8 -4.91 21.55 -8.48
N GLN A 9 -6.16 21.11 -8.32
CA GLN A 9 -7.25 21.94 -7.80
C GLN A 9 -6.96 22.39 -6.35
N VAL A 10 -6.48 21.48 -5.49
CA VAL A 10 -6.14 21.82 -4.09
C VAL A 10 -4.99 22.81 -4.04
N LEU A 11 -3.95 22.64 -4.86
CA LEU A 11 -2.82 23.58 -4.92
C LEU A 11 -3.26 24.96 -5.39
N PHE A 12 -4.13 25.03 -6.39
CA PHE A 12 -4.72 26.28 -6.87
C PHE A 12 -5.51 26.97 -5.76
N MET A 13 -6.41 26.27 -5.07
CA MET A 13 -7.19 26.82 -3.96
C MET A 13 -6.33 27.32 -2.79
N ARG A 14 -5.13 26.73 -2.60
CA ARG A 14 -4.20 27.08 -1.53
C ARG A 14 -3.12 28.08 -1.96
N ASN A 15 -3.16 28.59 -3.21
CA ASN A 15 -2.14 29.47 -3.78
C ASN A 15 -0.71 28.91 -3.64
N VAL A 16 -0.54 27.59 -3.79
CA VAL A 16 0.77 26.95 -3.69
C VAL A 16 1.50 27.08 -5.04
N PRO A 17 2.70 27.69 -5.09
CA PRO A 17 3.44 27.83 -6.33
C PRO A 17 4.01 26.47 -6.79
N PRO A 18 4.23 26.30 -8.11
CA PRO A 18 4.98 25.14 -8.63
C PRO A 18 6.36 25.07 -7.97
N ALA A 19 6.73 23.89 -7.45
CA ALA A 19 8.03 23.66 -6.83
C ALA A 19 8.90 22.74 -7.70
N GLU A 20 10.17 23.10 -7.93
CA GLU A 20 11.05 22.35 -8.83
C GLU A 20 11.54 21.00 -8.27
N ARG A 21 11.69 20.87 -6.95
CA ARG A 21 12.34 19.70 -6.32
C ARG A 21 11.37 18.66 -5.76
N ASP A 22 10.12 19.04 -5.55
CA ASP A 22 9.16 18.24 -4.83
C ASP A 22 7.90 18.05 -5.65
N VAL A 23 7.23 16.92 -5.47
CA VAL A 23 5.98 16.61 -6.13
C VAL A 23 4.87 16.56 -5.11
N TRP A 24 3.78 17.27 -5.39
CA TRP A 24 2.55 17.15 -4.63
C TRP A 24 1.74 15.99 -5.16
N MET A 25 1.20 15.17 -4.27
CA MET A 25 0.34 14.06 -4.64
C MET A 25 -0.81 13.92 -3.66
N THR A 26 -1.91 13.37 -4.16
CA THR A 26 -3.03 12.91 -3.33
C THR A 26 -2.69 11.53 -2.76
N PHE A 27 -2.88 11.38 -1.46
CA PHE A 27 -2.76 10.13 -0.72
C PHE A 27 -4.13 9.69 -0.22
N GLU A 28 -4.39 8.39 -0.29
CA GLU A 28 -5.41 7.74 0.54
C GLU A 28 -4.79 7.42 1.90
N VAL A 29 -5.48 7.84 2.95
CA VAL A 29 -5.08 7.63 4.34
C VAL A 29 -6.20 6.88 5.04
N LEU A 30 -5.85 5.78 5.72
CA LEU A 30 -6.79 4.91 6.43
C LEU A 30 -6.40 4.78 7.90
N GLU A 31 -7.38 4.37 8.72
CA GLU A 31 -7.19 4.00 10.13
C GLU A 31 -6.48 5.12 10.91
N ASP A 32 -6.96 6.35 10.73
CA ASP A 32 -6.46 7.57 11.38
C ASP A 32 -4.97 7.83 11.15
N GLY A 33 -4.51 7.65 9.91
CA GLY A 33 -3.11 7.92 9.55
C GLY A 33 -2.15 6.77 9.81
N GLN A 34 -2.64 5.59 10.16
CA GLN A 34 -1.78 4.41 10.34
C GLN A 34 -1.32 3.82 9.02
N LEU A 35 -2.12 3.96 7.97
CA LEU A 35 -1.86 3.45 6.64
C LEU A 35 -2.00 4.58 5.63
N GLU A 36 -1.03 4.73 4.73
CA GLU A 36 -1.11 5.70 3.65
C GLU A 36 -0.59 5.11 2.34
N ARG A 37 -1.20 5.49 1.22
CA ARG A 37 -0.63 5.21 -0.10
C ARG A 37 -0.88 6.38 -1.06
N PRO A 38 0.07 6.66 -1.96
CA PRO A 38 -0.18 7.62 -3.03
C PRO A 38 -1.21 7.07 -4.01
N LEU A 39 -2.08 7.94 -4.51
CA LEU A 39 -2.91 7.64 -5.68
C LEU A 39 -2.13 7.94 -6.95
N LEU A 40 -2.18 7.01 -7.91
CA LEU A 40 -1.59 7.22 -9.23
C LEU A 40 -2.35 8.34 -9.96
N PRO A 41 -1.67 9.14 -10.81
CA PRO A 41 -2.28 10.31 -11.48
C PRO A 41 -3.62 10.03 -12.16
N ARG A 42 -3.75 8.85 -12.79
CA ARG A 42 -4.95 8.42 -13.54
C ARG A 42 -6.05 7.77 -12.69
N GLN A 43 -5.79 7.47 -11.41
CA GLN A 43 -6.83 6.89 -10.55
C GLN A 43 -7.96 7.90 -10.33
N LYS A 44 -9.19 7.42 -10.37
CA LYS A 44 -10.38 8.25 -10.15
C LYS A 44 -10.66 8.33 -8.66
N VAL A 45 -10.56 9.54 -8.11
CA VAL A 45 -10.65 9.78 -6.67
C VAL A 45 -11.94 9.24 -6.06
N LEU A 46 -13.08 9.47 -6.74
CA LEU A 46 -14.37 9.03 -6.25
C LEU A 46 -14.48 7.50 -6.18
N GLU A 47 -13.94 6.78 -7.17
CA GLU A 47 -13.98 5.31 -7.19
C GLU A 47 -13.15 4.70 -6.04
N GLU A 48 -12.03 5.34 -5.68
CA GLU A 48 -11.22 4.96 -4.53
C GLU A 48 -11.95 5.26 -3.22
N ALA A 49 -12.49 6.47 -3.06
CA ALA A 49 -13.18 6.91 -1.84
C ALA A 49 -14.45 6.09 -1.55
N LEU A 50 -15.18 5.67 -2.59
CA LEU A 50 -16.36 4.82 -2.43
C LEU A 50 -16.04 3.45 -1.84
N GLN A 51 -14.79 2.97 -1.91
CA GLN A 51 -14.41 1.71 -1.26
C GLN A 51 -14.42 1.82 0.26
N TRP A 52 -14.28 3.02 0.82
CA TRP A 52 -14.28 3.21 2.28
C TRP A 52 -15.62 2.87 2.91
N CYS A 53 -16.72 2.96 2.16
CA CYS A 53 -18.05 2.55 2.64
C CYS A 53 -18.12 1.06 3.02
N LYS A 54 -17.20 0.23 2.53
CA LYS A 54 -17.09 -1.20 2.87
C LYS A 54 -16.23 -1.45 4.12
N MET A 55 -15.57 -0.42 4.64
CA MET A 55 -14.74 -0.54 5.84
C MET A 55 -15.62 -0.61 7.09
N ALA A 56 -15.07 -1.23 8.14
CA ALA A 56 -15.74 -1.28 9.44
C ALA A 56 -15.95 0.13 10.05
N ASP A 57 -15.01 1.04 9.79
CA ASP A 57 -15.12 2.46 10.14
C ASP A 57 -14.74 3.33 8.94
N PRO A 58 -15.73 3.73 8.10
CA PRO A 58 -15.50 4.61 6.96
C PRO A 58 -14.97 5.99 7.36
N SER A 59 -15.24 6.46 8.59
CA SER A 59 -14.83 7.79 9.04
C SER A 59 -13.33 7.91 9.31
N SER A 60 -12.66 6.77 9.51
CA SER A 60 -11.20 6.68 9.66
C SER A 60 -10.41 6.88 8.36
N ALA A 61 -11.10 6.99 7.22
CA ALA A 61 -10.52 7.13 5.90
C ALA A 61 -10.69 8.55 5.33
N HIS A 62 -9.63 9.08 4.72
CA HIS A 62 -9.64 10.42 4.12
C HIS A 62 -8.55 10.58 3.06
N LEU A 63 -8.63 11.67 2.29
CA LEU A 63 -7.58 12.05 1.34
C LEU A 63 -6.72 13.16 1.93
N VAL A 64 -5.43 13.10 1.63
CA VAL A 64 -4.48 14.16 1.97
C VAL A 64 -3.66 14.53 0.73
N VAL A 65 -3.60 15.81 0.40
CA VAL A 65 -2.64 16.33 -0.57
C VAL A 65 -1.38 16.74 0.19
N LYS A 66 -0.27 16.06 -0.07
CA LYS A 66 1.01 16.33 0.59
C LYS A 66 2.18 16.35 -0.39
N LYS A 67 3.22 17.06 0.02
CA LYS A 67 4.49 17.17 -0.68
C LYS A 67 5.33 15.91 -0.44
N VAL A 68 5.96 15.39 -1.49
CA VAL A 68 6.83 14.22 -1.46
C VAL A 68 8.12 14.53 -2.21
N PRO A 69 9.30 14.17 -1.68
CA PRO A 69 10.56 14.31 -2.42
C PRO A 69 10.52 13.51 -3.72
N LYS A 70 11.06 14.07 -4.82
CA LYS A 70 11.12 13.35 -6.12
C LYS A 70 11.84 12.00 -6.03
N THR A 71 12.82 11.86 -5.13
CA THR A 71 13.56 10.62 -4.90
C THR A 71 12.70 9.48 -4.38
N ASP A 72 11.58 9.80 -3.73
CA ASP A 72 10.71 8.82 -3.06
C ASP A 72 9.56 8.39 -3.97
N LEU A 73 9.49 8.93 -5.19
CA LEU A 73 8.51 8.58 -6.21
C LEU A 73 8.89 7.23 -6.84
N LEU A 74 8.44 6.15 -6.19
CA LEU A 74 8.51 4.78 -6.72
C LEU A 74 7.62 4.54 -7.95
N THR A 75 6.92 5.56 -8.45
CA THR A 75 5.88 5.44 -9.49
C THR A 75 6.42 5.14 -10.90
N SER A 76 7.74 5.20 -11.12
CA SER A 76 8.37 4.92 -12.43
C SER A 76 9.41 3.79 -12.41
N TYR A 77 9.58 3.09 -11.29
CA TYR A 77 10.56 2.00 -11.20
C TYR A 77 10.02 0.74 -11.89
N HIS A 78 10.44 0.53 -13.15
CA HIS A 78 10.23 -0.74 -13.85
C HIS A 78 11.45 -1.63 -13.62
N SER A 79 11.22 -2.86 -13.15
CA SER A 79 12.29 -3.82 -12.91
C SER A 79 11.76 -5.21 -13.16
N ASP A 80 12.24 -5.82 -14.24
CA ASP A 80 11.97 -7.23 -14.55
C ASP A 80 12.86 -8.16 -13.70
N ILE A 81 13.76 -7.58 -12.90
CA ILE A 81 14.60 -8.30 -11.95
C ILE A 81 13.73 -8.84 -10.82
N MET A 82 13.74 -10.16 -10.71
CA MET A 82 13.19 -10.89 -9.58
C MET A 82 13.81 -10.40 -8.27
N LYS A 83 12.96 -9.99 -7.32
CA LYS A 83 13.39 -9.65 -5.95
C LYS A 83 12.98 -10.76 -5.00
N VAL A 84 13.89 -11.19 -4.14
CA VAL A 84 13.64 -12.18 -3.09
C VAL A 84 14.12 -11.62 -1.75
N GLY A 85 13.35 -11.82 -0.69
CA GLY A 85 13.68 -11.28 0.61
C GLY A 85 12.96 -11.98 1.75
N LEU A 86 13.59 -11.94 2.91
CA LEU A 86 13.05 -12.45 4.16
C LEU A 86 12.28 -11.34 4.87
N LEU A 87 10.99 -11.55 5.14
CA LEU A 87 10.13 -10.57 5.81
C LEU A 87 9.46 -11.19 7.03
N ARG A 88 9.17 -10.36 8.03
CA ARG A 88 8.24 -10.73 9.10
C ARG A 88 6.84 -10.33 8.67
N CYS A 89 5.94 -11.30 8.49
CA CYS A 89 4.57 -11.05 8.04
C CYS A 89 3.54 -11.66 9.00
N ARG A 90 2.33 -11.09 8.98
CA ARG A 90 1.15 -11.61 9.65
C ARG A 90 -0.03 -11.48 8.69
N GLU A 91 -0.77 -12.56 8.48
CA GLU A 91 -2.00 -12.54 7.69
C GLU A 91 -3.19 -12.17 8.59
N GLU A 92 -4.18 -11.48 8.03
CA GLU A 92 -5.48 -11.23 8.66
C GLU A 92 -6.60 -11.76 7.75
N PRO A 93 -7.49 -12.65 8.26
CA PRO A 93 -7.46 -13.25 9.60
C PRO A 93 -6.25 -14.20 9.80
N PRO A 94 -5.78 -14.38 11.04
CA PRO A 94 -4.67 -15.29 11.35
C PRO A 94 -5.03 -16.74 11.02
N LYS A 95 -4.07 -17.54 10.53
CA LYS A 95 -4.26 -18.99 10.38
C LYS A 95 -4.35 -19.63 11.77
N LEU A 96 -5.27 -20.59 11.95
CA LEU A 96 -5.55 -21.28 13.23
C LEU A 96 -4.28 -21.69 14.00
N LEU A 97 -3.29 -22.26 13.31
CA LEU A 97 -2.06 -22.77 13.93
C LEU A 97 -0.94 -21.72 14.09
N GLN A 98 -1.03 -20.59 13.39
CA GLN A 98 0.03 -19.57 13.34
C GLN A 98 -0.17 -18.45 14.35
N GLY A 99 -1.38 -18.33 14.91
CA GLY A 99 -1.73 -17.33 15.92
C GLY A 99 -1.55 -15.89 15.42
N ASN A 100 -1.44 -14.95 16.36
CA ASN A 100 -1.40 -13.51 16.09
C ASN A 100 0.02 -12.92 16.02
N LYS A 101 1.06 -13.76 15.88
CA LYS A 101 2.46 -13.32 15.85
C LYS A 101 2.94 -13.11 14.41
N PHE A 102 3.81 -12.13 14.23
CA PHE A 102 4.56 -11.99 12.98
C PHE A 102 5.53 -13.15 12.82
N GLN A 103 5.55 -13.75 11.63
CA GLN A 103 6.40 -14.89 11.30
C GLN A 103 7.41 -14.52 10.24
N GLU A 104 8.63 -15.01 10.39
CA GLU A 104 9.67 -14.87 9.39
C GLU A 104 9.37 -15.79 8.19
N ARG A 105 9.24 -15.20 7.00
CA ARG A 105 8.84 -15.88 5.77
C ARG A 105 9.60 -15.33 4.57
N THR A 106 9.92 -16.18 3.59
CA THR A 106 10.55 -15.75 2.35
C THR A 106 9.48 -15.33 1.34
N PHE A 107 9.62 -14.11 0.82
CA PHE A 107 8.80 -13.58 -0.25
C PHE A 107 9.62 -13.37 -1.52
N GLN A 108 8.95 -13.49 -2.65
CA GLN A 108 9.52 -13.25 -3.97
C GLN A 108 8.56 -12.41 -4.79
N ILE A 109 9.09 -11.43 -5.52
CA ILE A 109 8.35 -10.66 -6.53
C ILE A 109 8.90 -11.05 -7.90
N ARG A 110 8.02 -11.54 -8.77
CA ARG A 110 8.33 -11.95 -10.14
C ARG A 110 7.06 -11.89 -10.98
N GLU A 111 7.17 -11.49 -12.26
CA GLU A 111 6.07 -11.56 -13.24
C GLU A 111 4.75 -10.93 -12.74
N ASN A 112 4.83 -9.73 -12.13
CA ASN A 112 3.70 -9.01 -11.54
C ASN A 112 2.95 -9.78 -10.43
N LYS A 113 3.65 -10.69 -9.74
CA LYS A 113 3.12 -11.48 -8.64
C LYS A 113 3.97 -11.33 -7.38
N LEU A 114 3.30 -11.36 -6.23
CA LEU A 114 3.91 -11.60 -4.93
C LEU A 114 3.76 -13.08 -4.58
N LEU A 115 4.86 -13.74 -4.26
CA LEU A 115 4.91 -15.16 -3.93
C LEU A 115 5.39 -15.32 -2.49
N LEU A 116 4.66 -16.13 -1.72
CA LEU A 116 5.11 -16.61 -0.40
C LEU A 116 5.70 -18.00 -0.59
N LEU A 117 6.98 -18.20 -0.29
CA LEU A 117 7.62 -19.49 -0.46
C LEU A 117 7.38 -20.39 0.75
N LYS A 118 7.36 -21.71 0.52
CA LYS A 118 7.15 -22.73 1.57
C LYS A 118 8.34 -22.84 2.52
N ASP A 119 9.56 -22.81 1.98
CA ASP A 119 10.82 -22.88 2.74
C ASP A 119 11.94 -22.15 1.98
N LYS A 120 13.10 -21.96 2.63
CA LYS A 120 14.24 -21.19 2.07
C LYS A 120 14.89 -21.83 0.84
N LYS A 121 14.67 -23.13 0.58
CA LYS A 121 15.32 -23.90 -0.50
C LYS A 121 14.37 -24.21 -1.66
N SER A 122 13.06 -24.11 -1.44
CA SER A 122 12.02 -24.42 -2.40
C SER A 122 11.68 -23.21 -3.25
N ILE A 123 11.64 -23.42 -4.57
CA ILE A 123 11.10 -22.46 -5.54
C ILE A 123 9.56 -22.52 -5.64
N LYS A 124 8.92 -23.50 -4.97
CA LYS A 124 7.47 -23.68 -5.06
C LYS A 124 6.75 -22.70 -4.12
N PRO A 125 5.86 -21.84 -4.63
CA PRO A 125 5.08 -20.94 -3.78
C PRO A 125 4.07 -21.73 -2.94
N GLU A 126 3.95 -21.37 -1.66
CA GLU A 126 2.81 -21.72 -0.81
C GLU A 126 1.58 -20.90 -1.23
N LYS A 127 1.78 -19.61 -1.51
CA LYS A 127 0.74 -18.69 -1.97
C LYS A 127 1.27 -17.77 -3.06
N GLU A 128 0.36 -17.33 -3.91
CA GLU A 128 0.60 -16.40 -5.00
C GLU A 128 -0.51 -15.36 -5.03
N TRP A 129 -0.13 -14.10 -5.20
CA TRP A 129 -1.05 -13.00 -5.39
C TRP A 129 -0.64 -12.15 -6.60
N SER A 130 -1.62 -11.76 -7.42
CA SER A 130 -1.43 -10.78 -8.48
C SER A 130 -1.27 -9.39 -7.86
N LEU A 131 -0.18 -8.70 -8.18
CA LEU A 131 0.05 -7.32 -7.74
C LEU A 131 -0.98 -6.34 -8.30
N LYS A 132 -1.62 -6.68 -9.44
CA LYS A 132 -2.68 -5.85 -10.04
C LYS A 132 -3.93 -5.74 -9.16
N ASN A 133 -4.14 -6.70 -8.26
CA ASN A 133 -5.32 -6.77 -7.39
C ASN A 133 -4.97 -6.46 -5.93
N MET A 134 -3.86 -5.74 -5.74
CA MET A 134 -3.30 -5.41 -4.43
C MET A 134 -3.08 -3.91 -4.30
N LYS A 135 -3.52 -3.37 -3.17
CA LYS A 135 -3.17 -2.03 -2.70
C LYS A 135 -2.08 -2.16 -1.65
N ILE A 136 -0.99 -1.41 -1.84
CA ILE A 136 0.15 -1.39 -0.92
C ILE A 136 0.10 -0.07 -0.16
N TYR A 137 0.08 -0.17 1.17
CA TYR A 137 0.08 0.98 2.08
C TYR A 137 1.38 1.00 2.86
N ILE A 138 1.99 2.18 2.93
CA ILE A 138 3.07 2.46 3.85
C ILE A 138 2.46 2.49 5.26
N GLY A 139 3.04 1.73 6.18
CA GLY A 139 2.57 1.63 7.55
C GLY A 139 1.96 0.27 7.91
N ILE A 140 1.74 0.09 9.21
CA ILE A 140 1.21 -1.12 9.82
C ILE A 140 0.18 -0.72 10.88
N ARG A 141 -0.96 -1.40 10.90
CA ARG A 141 -1.99 -1.18 11.93
C ARG A 141 -1.43 -1.46 13.32
N ARG A 142 -1.51 -0.48 14.22
CA ARG A 142 -1.01 -0.52 15.61
C ARG A 142 -1.56 -1.70 16.38
N LYS A 143 -2.83 -2.08 16.14
CA LYS A 143 -3.50 -3.24 16.75
C LYS A 143 -2.74 -4.56 16.55
N LEU A 144 -1.89 -4.64 15.54
CA LEU A 144 -1.15 -5.86 15.19
C LEU A 144 0.13 -6.08 16.00
N LYS A 145 0.58 -5.07 16.76
CA LYS A 145 1.79 -5.14 17.58
C LYS A 145 3.01 -5.62 16.78
N ALA A 146 3.28 -4.90 15.68
CA ALA A 146 4.38 -5.21 14.78
C ALA A 146 5.74 -5.15 15.49
N PRO A 147 6.71 -6.00 15.11
CA PRO A 147 8.03 -6.03 15.73
C PRO A 147 8.89 -4.79 15.42
N SER A 148 8.48 -3.97 14.46
CA SER A 148 9.14 -2.71 14.12
C SER A 148 8.12 -1.72 13.54
N ARG A 149 8.50 -0.44 13.46
CA ARG A 149 7.70 0.60 12.79
C ARG A 149 7.92 0.63 11.27
N TRP A 150 8.94 -0.07 10.77
CA TRP A 150 9.26 -0.15 9.35
C TRP A 150 8.52 -1.32 8.73
N GLY A 151 7.59 -1.01 7.83
CA GLY A 151 6.89 -2.01 7.05
C GLY A 151 5.73 -1.42 6.27
N PHE A 152 5.02 -2.30 5.59
CA PHE A 152 3.90 -1.97 4.73
C PHE A 152 2.78 -2.99 4.93
N THR A 153 1.57 -2.58 4.60
CA THR A 153 0.37 -3.40 4.61
C THR A 153 -0.07 -3.66 3.19
N VAL A 154 -0.32 -4.92 2.84
CA VAL A 154 -0.86 -5.31 1.54
C VAL A 154 -2.32 -5.71 1.73
N MET A 155 -3.21 -5.06 0.99
CA MET A 155 -4.64 -5.38 0.98
C MET A 155 -5.03 -5.87 -0.41
N SER A 156 -5.79 -6.95 -0.48
CA SER A 156 -6.35 -7.44 -1.74
C SER A 156 -7.78 -6.97 -1.90
N ASP A 157 -8.17 -6.62 -3.12
CA ASP A 157 -9.54 -6.21 -3.45
C ASP A 157 -10.58 -7.32 -3.13
N LYS A 158 -10.14 -8.59 -3.11
CA LYS A 158 -11.00 -9.75 -2.78
C LYS A 158 -11.26 -9.93 -1.28
N HIS A 159 -10.55 -9.22 -0.41
CA HIS A 159 -10.66 -9.33 1.05
C HIS A 159 -11.13 -8.02 1.70
N GLN A 160 -11.61 -7.07 0.91
CA GLN A 160 -12.39 -5.93 1.41
C GLN A 160 -13.84 -6.41 1.63
N LEU A 161 -14.03 -7.10 2.76
CA LEU A 161 -15.28 -7.59 3.36
C LEU A 161 -16.36 -8.11 2.39
#